data_AF-A0A1J5RZU4-F1
#
_entry.id   AF-A0A1J5RZU4-F1
#
_cell.length_a   1.000
_cell.length_b   1.000
_cell.length_c   1.000
_cell.angle_alpha   90.00
_cell.angle_beta   90.00
_cell.angle_gamma   90.00
#
_symmetry.space_group_name_H-M   'P 1'
#
loop_
_entity.id
_entity.type
_entity.pdbx_description
1 polymer ?
#
loop_
_entity_poly.entity_id
_entity_poly.type
_entity_poly.pdbx_seq_one_letter_code
_entity_poly.pdbx_strand_id
1 'polypeptide(L)'
;MSEKTGGEDVPDNPTQDSIQEILHKVIIAHQQALTLLQQTEAAYSRLIPHQLLHLLEAKSIVDVKLGDQVERKMTILFSDIRDFTPLSESMTPTENFEFINSYLGQMEPVISRHHGIIDKYIGDTIMALFEKGADDAVSGAIAMLERLGYYNAGRIRAGYEPINVGIGLNTGVVMIGTVGGINRMDSTVIGDAVNLTSRIEEATKTYHAPLIISQNTLYDLVEPKKFDIRFLDRIRVKGKSQPLSIYEVFDNNPEELRNSKRETLETFEKAVAYYHLKDTSKAVPLFKQCIDIAPEDFPALFYLERCYEYQATGQHLGTGELQTGLAWKDEQHTGLPEVDEAHRVLMEHINILSAQIDQNDCGDFSAIFPFLASHTRHLFPIEEKMMRESNYPFAEGHAQEHRRFIENFTELEKKARIGKEDPRYLAFRTELLLLDWFTSHATKADRHFSRSLLQNKPK
;
A
#
# COMPACT_ATOMS: atom_id res chain seq x y z
N MET A 1 32.51 33.29 86.35
CA MET A 1 33.32 33.63 85.17
C MET A 1 34.39 32.57 85.00
N SER A 2 34.24 31.70 84.01
CA SER A 2 35.29 31.11 83.18
C SER A 2 34.61 30.04 82.30
N GLU A 3 34.65 30.29 81.00
CA GLU A 3 33.83 29.68 79.96
C GLU A 3 34.16 28.20 79.70
N LYS A 4 33.11 27.40 79.48
CA LYS A 4 33.21 26.15 78.72
C LYS A 4 33.29 26.52 77.23
N THR A 5 34.47 26.48 76.64
CA THR A 5 34.61 26.43 75.18
C THR A 5 34.48 24.98 74.74
N GLY A 6 33.37 24.68 74.05
CA GLY A 6 33.20 23.42 73.35
C GLY A 6 34.23 23.34 72.23
N GLY A 7 34.99 22.24 72.17
CA GLY A 7 35.78 21.91 70.99
C GLY A 7 34.81 21.58 69.86
N GLU A 8 34.89 22.36 68.77
CA GLU A 8 34.29 21.98 67.50
C GLU A 8 35.02 20.72 67.00
N ASP A 9 34.28 19.62 66.84
CA ASP A 9 34.73 18.45 66.08
C ASP A 9 34.99 18.89 64.64
N VAL A 10 36.26 19.06 64.27
CA VAL A 10 36.68 19.22 62.88
C VAL A 10 36.52 17.84 62.21
N PRO A 11 35.68 17.70 61.17
CA PRO A 11 35.53 16.41 60.51
C PRO A 11 36.86 16.00 59.88
N ASP A 12 37.30 14.79 60.21
CA ASP A 12 38.54 14.20 59.74
C ASP A 12 38.54 14.16 58.19
N ASN A 13 39.57 14.73 57.57
CA ASN A 13 39.64 14.80 56.11
C ASN A 13 39.83 13.38 55.55
N PRO A 14 39.02 12.94 54.57
CA PRO A 14 39.09 11.57 54.08
C PRO A 14 40.49 11.24 53.55
N THR A 15 41.05 10.11 53.97
CA THR A 15 42.35 9.61 53.50
C THR A 15 42.29 9.31 52.00
N GLN A 16 43.42 9.44 51.30
CA GLN A 16 43.48 9.22 49.84
C GLN A 16 42.96 7.83 49.42
N ASP A 17 43.21 6.80 50.26
CA ASP A 17 42.68 5.44 50.06
C ASP A 17 41.15 5.38 50.20
N SER A 18 40.57 6.11 51.17
CA SER A 18 39.11 6.19 51.33
C SER A 18 38.42 6.89 50.16
N ILE A 19 39.05 7.92 49.59
CA ILE A 19 38.56 8.61 48.38
C ILE A 19 38.57 7.66 47.19
N GLN A 20 39.62 6.84 47.04
CA GLN A 20 39.76 5.89 45.95
C GLN A 20 38.73 4.75 46.02
N GLU A 21 38.45 4.23 47.22
CA GLU A 21 37.37 3.26 47.43
C GLU A 21 35.98 3.83 47.13
N ILE A 22 35.71 5.07 47.55
CA ILE A 22 34.45 5.75 47.25
C ILE A 22 34.30 5.95 45.73
N LEU A 23 35.35 6.43 45.06
CA LEU A 23 35.38 6.58 43.60
C LEU A 23 35.12 5.25 42.89
N HIS A 24 35.73 4.17 43.34
CA HIS A 24 35.52 2.84 42.77
C HIS A 24 34.05 2.38 42.94
N LYS A 25 33.46 2.55 44.13
CA LYS A 25 32.05 2.24 44.38
C LYS A 25 31.11 3.08 43.53
N VAL A 26 31.39 4.37 43.36
CA VAL A 26 30.61 5.28 42.51
C VAL A 26 30.70 4.87 41.04
N ILE A 27 31.89 4.52 40.53
CA ILE A 27 32.07 4.06 39.15
C ILE A 27 31.28 2.77 38.91
N ILE A 28 31.35 1.79 39.82
CA ILE A 28 30.58 0.54 39.72
C ILE A 28 29.08 0.83 39.71
N ALA A 29 28.60 1.65 40.65
CA ALA A 29 27.19 2.03 40.72
C ALA A 29 26.72 2.75 39.45
N HIS A 30 27.56 3.63 38.89
CA HIS A 30 27.27 4.30 37.62
C HIS A 30 27.21 3.34 36.44
N GLN A 31 28.15 2.39 36.34
CA GLN A 31 28.13 1.35 35.31
C GLN A 31 26.88 0.46 35.41
N GLN A 32 26.51 0.06 36.62
CA GLN A 32 25.28 -0.71 36.86
C GLN A 32 24.03 0.06 36.45
N ALA A 33 23.96 1.36 36.79
CA ALA A 33 22.85 2.22 36.38
C ALA A 33 22.76 2.37 34.86
N LEU A 34 23.90 2.56 34.17
CA LEU A 34 23.94 2.62 32.71
C LEU A 34 23.50 1.31 32.05
N THR A 35 23.95 0.16 32.58
CA THR A 35 23.52 -1.15 32.07
C THR A 35 22.02 -1.36 32.26
N LEU A 36 21.47 -0.99 33.43
CA LEU A 36 20.04 -1.09 33.69
C LEU A 36 19.23 -0.18 32.75
N LEU A 37 19.70 1.05 32.50
CA LEU A 37 19.08 1.97 31.55
C LEU A 37 19.07 1.39 30.13
N GLN A 38 20.19 0.83 29.66
CA GLN A 38 20.27 0.18 28.35
C GLN A 38 19.35 -1.04 28.23
N GLN A 39 19.26 -1.88 29.28
CA GLN A 39 18.35 -3.02 29.30
C GLN A 39 16.88 -2.57 29.30
N THR A 40 16.57 -1.50 30.03
CA THR A 40 15.23 -0.92 30.11
C THR A 40 14.82 -0.33 28.76
N GLU A 41 15.71 0.43 28.12
CA GLU A 41 15.52 0.98 26.77
C GLU A 41 15.30 -0.14 25.75
N ALA A 42 16.13 -1.18 25.77
CA ALA A 42 16.00 -2.35 24.89
C ALA A 42 14.70 -3.15 25.13
N ALA A 43 14.16 -3.12 26.35
CA ALA A 43 12.85 -3.72 26.64
C ALA A 43 11.71 -2.85 26.11
N TYR A 44 11.77 -1.53 26.31
CA TYR A 44 10.77 -0.59 25.79
C TYR A 44 10.74 -0.54 24.27
N SER A 45 11.87 -0.69 23.59
CA SER A 45 11.93 -0.68 22.13
C SER A 45 11.22 -1.84 21.44
N ARG A 46 11.00 -2.95 22.17
CA ARG A 46 10.15 -4.06 21.71
C ARG A 46 8.67 -3.73 21.77
N LEU A 47 8.29 -2.69 22.51
CA LEU A 47 6.92 -2.22 22.67
C LEU A 47 6.65 -0.94 21.88
N ILE A 48 7.68 -0.14 21.61
CA ILE A 48 7.62 1.07 20.78
C ILE A 48 8.78 0.98 19.77
N PRO A 49 8.52 0.66 18.50
CA PRO A 49 9.59 0.49 17.51
C PRO A 49 10.42 1.76 17.36
N HIS A 50 11.73 1.69 17.61
CA HIS A 50 12.64 2.84 17.39
C HIS A 50 12.57 3.36 15.94
N GLN A 51 12.26 2.48 14.99
CA GLN A 51 12.10 2.84 13.59
C GLN A 51 10.95 3.83 13.38
N LEU A 52 9.92 3.81 14.22
CA LEU A 52 8.82 4.78 14.17
C LEU A 52 9.27 6.17 14.66
N LEU A 53 10.26 6.25 15.56
CA LEU A 53 10.89 7.52 15.97
C LEU A 53 11.69 8.14 14.82
N HIS A 54 12.41 7.32 14.07
CA HIS A 54 13.10 7.76 12.86
C HIS A 54 12.11 8.35 11.85
N LEU A 55 10.97 7.68 11.65
CA LEU A 55 9.92 8.18 10.78
C LEU A 55 9.40 9.55 11.23
N LEU A 56 9.25 9.78 12.55
CA LEU A 56 8.88 11.06 13.18
C LEU A 56 10.00 12.14 13.18
N GLU A 57 11.18 11.85 12.63
CA GLU A 57 12.37 12.72 12.68
C GLU A 57 12.85 13.03 14.12
N ALA A 58 12.43 12.22 15.09
CA ALA A 58 12.81 12.37 16.48
C ALA A 58 14.14 11.64 16.75
N LYS A 59 15.07 12.31 17.42
CA LYS A 59 16.38 11.73 17.78
C LYS A 59 16.29 10.75 18.95
N SER A 60 15.30 10.95 19.82
CA SER A 60 15.03 10.11 20.98
C SER A 60 13.55 10.13 21.35
N ILE A 61 13.10 9.10 22.07
CA ILE A 61 11.74 9.03 22.62
C ILE A 61 11.44 10.21 23.55
N VAL A 62 12.45 10.79 24.21
CA VAL A 62 12.29 11.95 25.09
C VAL A 62 11.98 13.24 24.35
N ASP A 63 12.30 13.29 23.05
CA ASP A 63 12.04 14.46 22.20
C ASP A 63 10.61 14.47 21.65
N VAL A 64 9.94 13.31 21.67
CA VAL A 64 8.60 13.13 21.13
C VAL A 64 7.56 13.75 22.05
N LYS A 65 6.76 14.66 21.49
CA LYS A 65 5.66 15.35 22.16
C LYS A 65 4.33 14.94 21.56
N LEU A 66 3.26 15.08 22.35
CA LEU A 66 1.90 14.87 21.88
C LEU A 66 1.58 15.85 20.74
N GLY A 67 1.09 15.31 19.61
CA GLY A 67 0.74 16.09 18.43
C GLY A 67 1.90 16.30 17.46
N ASP A 68 3.10 15.80 17.76
CA ASP A 68 4.16 15.70 16.75
C ASP A 68 3.67 14.83 15.61
N GLN A 69 3.82 15.33 14.39
CA GLN A 69 3.34 14.66 13.19
C GLN A 69 4.21 15.00 11.99
N VAL A 70 4.29 14.06 11.05
CA VAL A 70 5.03 14.23 9.81
C VAL A 70 4.36 13.45 8.68
N GLU A 71 4.37 14.07 7.49
CA GLU A 71 3.87 13.43 6.27
C GLU A 71 4.97 12.59 5.63
N ARG A 72 4.57 11.39 5.18
CA ARG A 72 5.41 10.49 4.40
C ARG A 72 4.59 9.85 3.29
N LYS A 73 5.19 9.68 2.11
CA LYS A 73 4.67 8.76 1.09
C LYS A 73 5.27 7.39 1.38
N MET A 74 4.44 6.38 1.62
CA MET A 74 4.89 5.03 1.97
C MET A 74 4.01 3.99 1.29
N THR A 75 4.54 2.77 1.16
CA THR A 75 3.71 1.61 0.86
C THR A 75 3.30 0.94 2.16
N ILE A 76 1.99 0.82 2.37
CA ILE A 76 1.42 0.16 3.54
C ILE A 76 1.12 -1.29 3.15
N LEU A 77 1.35 -2.19 4.09
CA LEU A 77 1.02 -3.61 4.02
C LEU A 77 0.04 -3.96 5.12
N PHE A 78 -1.04 -4.63 4.75
CA PHE A 78 -1.89 -5.39 5.67
C PHE A 78 -1.80 -6.88 5.32
N SER A 79 -1.61 -7.73 6.32
CA SER A 79 -1.62 -9.18 6.17
C SER A 79 -2.50 -9.80 7.25
N ASP A 80 -3.39 -10.74 6.89
CA ASP A 80 -4.35 -11.36 7.81
C ASP A 80 -4.46 -12.87 7.56
N ILE A 81 -4.63 -13.68 8.61
CA ILE A 81 -4.72 -15.13 8.49
C ILE A 81 -6.15 -15.52 8.08
N ARG A 82 -6.25 -16.32 7.02
CA ARG A 82 -7.53 -16.85 6.56
C ARG A 82 -8.16 -17.76 7.57
N ASP A 83 -9.44 -17.50 7.79
CA ASP A 83 -10.29 -18.25 8.70
C ASP A 83 -9.68 -18.37 10.11
N PHE A 84 -9.00 -17.28 10.54
CA PHE A 84 -8.40 -17.20 11.87
C PHE A 84 -9.43 -17.36 12.99
N THR A 85 -10.60 -16.72 12.89
CA THR A 85 -11.63 -16.82 13.94
C THR A 85 -12.03 -18.28 14.21
N PRO A 86 -12.50 -19.07 13.21
CA PRO A 86 -12.76 -20.50 13.41
C PRO A 86 -11.56 -21.28 13.94
N LEU A 87 -10.34 -20.99 13.45
CA LEU A 87 -9.12 -21.65 13.91
C LEU A 87 -8.87 -21.38 15.40
N SER A 88 -9.01 -20.12 15.82
CA SER A 88 -8.78 -19.68 17.21
C SER A 88 -9.83 -20.22 18.17
N GLU A 89 -11.08 -20.41 17.73
CA GLU A 89 -12.16 -21.00 18.53
C GLU A 89 -11.92 -22.47 18.86
N SER A 90 -11.10 -23.16 18.06
CA SER A 90 -10.71 -24.56 18.31
C SER A 90 -9.52 -24.70 19.28
N MET A 91 -8.88 -23.59 19.66
CA MET A 91 -7.69 -23.56 20.50
C MET A 91 -8.02 -23.09 21.92
N THR A 92 -7.26 -23.58 22.90
CA THR A 92 -7.21 -22.92 24.21
C THR A 92 -6.57 -21.53 24.09
N PRO A 93 -6.82 -20.59 25.01
CA PRO A 93 -6.18 -19.29 24.97
C PRO A 93 -4.65 -19.36 24.91
N THR A 94 -4.03 -20.29 25.65
CA THR A 94 -2.57 -20.49 25.64
C THR A 94 -2.08 -20.96 24.28
N GLU A 95 -2.72 -21.96 23.69
CA GLU A 95 -2.37 -22.45 22.34
C GLU A 95 -2.53 -21.34 21.28
N ASN A 96 -3.59 -20.53 21.38
CA ASN A 96 -3.79 -19.41 20.46
C ASN A 96 -2.68 -18.36 20.60
N PHE A 97 -2.27 -18.00 21.83
CA PHE A 97 -1.15 -17.09 22.06
C PHE A 97 0.19 -17.65 21.53
N GLU A 98 0.45 -18.94 21.74
CA GLU A 98 1.65 -19.61 21.21
C GLU A 98 1.63 -19.66 19.69
N PHE A 99 0.47 -19.91 19.09
CA PHE A 99 0.28 -19.91 17.65
C PHE A 99 0.54 -18.53 17.03
N ILE A 100 -0.09 -17.47 17.55
CA ILE A 100 0.13 -16.10 17.06
C ILE A 100 1.61 -15.75 17.16
N ASN A 101 2.24 -15.94 18.31
CA ASN A 101 3.67 -15.63 18.48
C ASN A 101 4.56 -16.47 17.55
N SER A 102 4.22 -17.75 17.33
CA SER A 102 4.92 -18.60 16.38
C SER A 102 4.82 -18.09 14.95
N TYR A 103 3.62 -17.65 14.52
CA TYR A 103 3.38 -17.12 13.19
C TYR A 103 4.08 -15.76 12.99
N LEU A 104 3.88 -14.82 13.93
CA LEU A 104 4.51 -13.50 13.89
C LEU A 104 6.04 -13.61 13.88
N GLY A 105 6.61 -14.53 14.66
CA GLY A 105 8.04 -14.82 14.66
C GLY A 105 8.58 -15.37 13.33
N GLN A 106 7.72 -15.87 12.43
CA GLN A 106 8.11 -16.20 11.05
C GLN A 106 8.05 -14.99 10.11
N MET A 107 7.05 -14.12 10.29
CA MET A 107 6.76 -13.02 9.37
C MET A 107 7.63 -11.79 9.63
N GLU A 108 7.82 -11.42 10.91
CA GLU A 108 8.57 -10.23 11.30
C GLU A 108 9.98 -10.17 10.69
N PRO A 109 10.82 -11.23 10.77
CA PRO A 109 12.15 -11.18 10.19
C PRO A 109 12.15 -11.04 8.66
N VAL A 110 11.08 -11.45 7.97
CA VAL A 110 10.95 -11.29 6.52
C VAL A 110 10.63 -9.84 6.17
N ILE A 111 9.70 -9.23 6.89
CA ILE A 111 9.30 -7.83 6.72
C ILE A 111 10.52 -6.93 6.95
N SER A 112 11.23 -7.12 8.07
CA SER A 112 12.40 -6.29 8.39
C SER A 112 13.56 -6.45 7.40
N ARG A 113 13.77 -7.66 6.86
CA ARG A 113 14.81 -7.89 5.82
C ARG A 113 14.54 -7.13 4.52
N HIS A 114 13.28 -6.82 4.25
CA HIS A 114 12.86 -5.98 3.12
C HIS A 114 12.55 -4.55 3.58
N HIS A 115 13.19 -4.08 4.66
CA HIS A 115 13.10 -2.72 5.16
C HIS A 115 11.68 -2.27 5.58
N GLY A 116 10.79 -3.22 5.82
CA GLY A 116 9.48 -2.95 6.40
C GLY A 116 9.58 -2.69 7.90
N ILE A 117 8.79 -1.74 8.36
CA ILE A 117 8.64 -1.39 9.78
C ILE A 117 7.25 -1.87 10.20
N ILE A 118 7.18 -2.78 11.16
CA ILE A 118 5.90 -3.20 11.72
C ILE A 118 5.38 -2.08 12.61
N ASP A 119 4.24 -1.51 12.24
CA ASP A 119 3.57 -0.47 13.01
C ASP A 119 2.86 -1.08 14.21
N LYS A 120 2.01 -2.10 13.96
CA LYS A 120 1.31 -2.84 15.00
C LYS A 120 0.76 -4.18 14.53
N TYR A 121 0.42 -5.00 15.52
CA TYR A 121 -0.39 -6.20 15.35
C TYR A 121 -1.83 -5.91 15.81
N ILE A 122 -2.82 -6.37 15.04
CA ILE A 122 -4.25 -6.24 15.36
C ILE A 122 -4.85 -7.64 15.37
N GLY A 123 -4.76 -8.34 16.50
CA GLY A 123 -5.04 -9.78 16.52
C GLY A 123 -3.96 -10.54 15.74
N ASP A 124 -4.37 -11.27 14.70
CA ASP A 124 -3.51 -11.95 13.75
C ASP A 124 -3.09 -11.06 12.56
N THR A 125 -3.72 -9.90 12.41
CA THR A 125 -3.38 -8.95 11.36
C THR A 125 -2.02 -8.29 11.63
N ILE A 126 -1.17 -8.21 10.62
CA ILE A 126 0.08 -7.45 10.61
C ILE A 126 -0.11 -6.18 9.79
N MET A 127 0.17 -5.02 10.39
CA MET A 127 0.31 -3.75 9.67
C MET A 127 1.78 -3.34 9.60
N ALA A 128 2.31 -3.16 8.40
CA ALA A 128 3.68 -2.74 8.17
C ALA A 128 3.78 -1.59 7.16
N LEU A 129 4.87 -0.83 7.26
CA LEU A 129 5.15 0.36 6.47
C LEU A 129 6.50 0.22 5.77
N PHE A 130 6.56 0.60 4.50
CA PHE A 130 7.77 0.55 3.70
C PHE A 130 8.10 1.96 3.20
N GLU A 131 9.13 2.56 3.81
CA GLU A 131 9.62 3.91 3.49
C GLU A 131 10.37 3.93 2.15
N LYS A 132 11.07 2.84 1.83
CA LYS A 132 11.86 2.71 0.59
C LYS A 132 11.03 2.50 -0.68
N GLY A 133 9.70 2.46 -0.57
CA GLY A 133 8.78 2.44 -1.70
C GLY A 133 8.12 1.09 -1.98
N ALA A 134 7.46 1.00 -3.13
CA ALA A 134 6.66 -0.16 -3.55
C ALA A 134 7.48 -1.44 -3.79
N ASP A 135 8.69 -1.36 -4.36
CA ASP A 135 9.48 -2.54 -4.71
C ASP A 135 9.85 -3.42 -3.51
N ASP A 136 10.22 -2.78 -2.39
CA ASP A 136 10.55 -3.46 -1.13
C ASP A 136 9.30 -4.10 -0.51
N ALA A 137 8.15 -3.42 -0.57
CA ALA A 137 6.89 -3.95 -0.05
C ALA A 137 6.41 -5.17 -0.85
N VAL A 138 6.45 -5.10 -2.18
CA VAL A 138 6.06 -6.23 -3.05
C VAL A 138 7.02 -7.41 -2.86
N SER A 139 8.33 -7.16 -2.86
CA SER A 139 9.34 -8.20 -2.61
C SER A 139 9.18 -8.83 -1.21
N GLY A 140 8.91 -8.00 -0.20
CA GLY A 140 8.65 -8.43 1.16
C GLY A 140 7.40 -9.29 1.29
N ALA A 141 6.31 -8.89 0.64
CA ALA A 141 5.07 -9.66 0.63
C ALA A 141 5.23 -11.03 -0.08
N ILE A 142 5.93 -11.08 -1.22
CA ILE A 142 6.27 -12.34 -1.89
C ILE A 142 7.07 -13.25 -0.95
N ALA A 143 8.12 -12.71 -0.32
CA ALA A 143 8.95 -13.48 0.61
C ALA A 143 8.18 -13.92 1.88
N MET A 144 7.18 -13.18 2.33
CA MET A 144 6.31 -13.58 3.44
C MET A 144 5.50 -14.82 3.06
N LEU A 145 4.94 -14.84 1.85
CA LEU A 145 4.19 -15.99 1.36
C LEU A 145 5.09 -17.22 1.15
N GLU A 146 6.32 -17.04 0.66
CA GLU A 146 7.31 -18.12 0.57
C GLU A 146 7.63 -18.66 1.96
N ARG A 147 7.85 -17.76 2.94
CA ARG A 147 8.12 -18.14 4.33
C ARG A 147 6.94 -18.89 4.95
N LEU A 148 5.71 -18.50 4.63
CA LEU A 148 4.51 -19.19 5.05
C LEU A 148 4.48 -20.63 4.52
N GLY A 149 4.90 -20.87 3.28
CA GLY A 149 5.04 -22.22 2.73
C GLY A 149 5.94 -23.12 3.59
N TYR A 150 7.12 -22.61 3.99
CA TYR A 150 8.02 -23.33 4.90
C TYR A 150 7.42 -23.55 6.29
N TYR A 151 6.72 -22.55 6.82
CA TYR A 151 6.03 -22.64 8.11
C TYR A 151 4.94 -23.72 8.08
N ASN A 152 4.11 -23.73 7.04
CA ASN A 152 3.06 -24.73 6.83
C ASN A 152 3.62 -26.15 6.70
N ALA A 153 4.76 -26.35 6.02
CA ALA A 153 5.41 -27.65 5.99
C ALA A 153 5.80 -28.14 7.40
N GLY A 154 6.20 -27.23 8.29
CA GLY A 154 6.44 -27.52 9.71
C GLY A 154 5.17 -27.87 10.47
N ARG A 155 4.09 -27.10 10.27
CA ARG A 155 2.77 -27.34 10.88
C ARG A 155 2.22 -28.71 10.54
N ILE A 156 2.27 -29.09 9.26
CA ILE A 156 1.81 -30.40 8.77
C ILE A 156 2.59 -31.53 9.44
N ARG A 157 3.92 -31.41 9.56
CA ARG A 157 4.75 -32.42 10.27
C ARG A 157 4.40 -32.53 11.77
N ALA A 158 3.93 -31.46 12.38
CA ALA A 158 3.49 -31.43 13.77
C ALA A 158 2.01 -31.82 13.95
N GLY A 159 1.30 -32.20 12.88
CA GLY A 159 -0.11 -32.60 12.93
C GLY A 159 -1.12 -31.45 12.93
N TYR A 160 -0.68 -30.23 12.60
CA TYR A 160 -1.56 -29.07 12.46
C TYR A 160 -1.90 -28.79 11.00
N GLU A 161 -3.10 -28.27 10.77
CA GLU A 161 -3.52 -27.79 9.44
C GLU A 161 -2.66 -26.60 8.98
N PRO A 162 -2.35 -26.50 7.68
CA PRO A 162 -1.69 -25.34 7.11
C PRO A 162 -2.62 -24.12 7.18
N ILE A 163 -2.03 -22.93 7.21
CA ILE A 163 -2.76 -21.66 7.20
C ILE A 163 -2.53 -20.92 5.89
N ASN A 164 -3.50 -20.11 5.48
CA ASN A 164 -3.35 -19.18 4.37
C ASN A 164 -3.36 -17.75 4.90
N VAL A 165 -2.77 -16.83 4.15
CA VAL A 165 -2.81 -15.39 4.47
C VAL A 165 -3.26 -14.59 3.25
N GLY A 166 -3.96 -13.50 3.49
CA GLY A 166 -4.19 -12.45 2.51
C GLY A 166 -3.25 -11.30 2.75
N ILE A 167 -2.62 -10.76 1.71
CA ILE A 167 -1.75 -9.59 1.80
C ILE A 167 -2.24 -8.50 0.83
N GLY A 168 -2.58 -7.34 1.37
CA GLY A 168 -2.94 -6.15 0.60
C GLY A 168 -1.87 -5.08 0.69
N LEU A 169 -1.47 -4.51 -0.45
CA LEU A 169 -0.54 -3.37 -0.52
C LEU A 169 -1.20 -2.15 -1.16
N ASN A 170 -0.94 -0.98 -0.60
CA ASN A 170 -1.24 0.28 -1.26
C ASN A 170 -0.23 1.37 -0.89
N THR A 171 0.15 2.15 -1.90
CA THR A 171 1.04 3.29 -1.75
C THR A 171 0.24 4.59 -1.65
N GLY A 172 0.66 5.48 -0.76
CA GLY A 172 0.06 6.81 -0.64
C GLY A 172 0.69 7.65 0.46
N VAL A 173 0.25 8.91 0.54
CA VAL A 173 0.66 9.81 1.63
C VAL A 173 -0.07 9.42 2.91
N VAL A 174 0.68 9.31 4.00
CA VAL A 174 0.22 9.05 5.35
C VAL A 174 0.77 10.10 6.31
N MET A 175 0.01 10.36 7.38
CA MET A 175 0.45 11.12 8.53
C MET A 175 0.94 10.17 9.60
N ILE A 176 2.19 10.27 9.98
CA ILE A 176 2.76 9.55 11.12
C ILE A 176 2.78 10.55 12.27
N GLY A 177 2.20 10.19 13.41
CA GLY A 177 2.14 11.14 14.52
C GLY A 177 1.84 10.49 15.86
N THR A 178 1.95 11.29 16.91
CA THR A 178 1.57 10.89 18.27
C THR A 178 0.20 11.42 18.64
N VAL A 179 -0.67 10.51 19.05
CA VAL A 179 -2.03 10.81 19.49
C VAL A 179 -2.27 10.25 20.88
N GLY A 180 -3.21 10.83 21.63
CA GLY A 180 -3.59 10.34 22.95
C GLY A 180 -3.74 11.45 23.99
N GLY A 181 -3.58 11.07 25.26
CA GLY A 181 -3.65 11.97 26.39
C GLY A 181 -2.31 12.11 27.11
N ILE A 182 -2.24 13.03 28.07
CA ILE A 182 -1.01 13.35 28.83
C ILE A 182 -0.32 12.11 29.42
N ASN A 183 -1.10 11.10 29.82
CA ASN A 183 -0.60 9.89 30.48
C ASN A 183 -0.45 8.67 29.55
N ARG A 184 -0.93 8.75 28.30
CA ARG A 184 -0.87 7.66 27.33
C ARG A 184 -0.85 8.23 25.92
N MET A 185 0.33 8.22 25.31
CA MET A 185 0.54 8.54 23.90
C MET A 185 0.69 7.23 23.11
N ASP A 186 0.19 7.25 21.89
CA ASP A 186 0.35 6.17 20.92
C ASP A 186 0.91 6.78 19.64
N SER A 187 1.93 6.14 19.08
CA SER A 187 2.43 6.51 17.76
C SER A 187 1.58 5.77 16.73
N THR A 188 1.01 6.50 15.79
CA THR A 188 0.05 5.95 14.85
C THR A 188 0.28 6.50 13.47
N VAL A 189 -0.06 5.68 12.48
CA VAL A 189 -0.19 6.11 11.10
C VAL A 189 -1.67 6.35 10.80
N ILE A 190 -1.99 7.53 10.30
CA ILE A 190 -3.34 7.93 9.93
C ILE A 190 -3.32 8.37 8.47
N GLY A 191 -4.28 7.90 7.69
CA GLY A 191 -4.44 8.35 6.32
C GLY A 191 -5.46 7.53 5.57
N ASP A 192 -5.92 8.10 4.45
CA ASP A 192 -6.79 7.38 3.52
C ASP A 192 -6.11 6.10 2.99
N ALA A 193 -4.80 6.17 2.78
CA ALA A 193 -3.99 5.07 2.28
C ALA A 193 -4.02 3.85 3.22
N VAL A 194 -4.03 4.06 4.55
CA VAL A 194 -4.12 2.95 5.54
C VAL A 194 -5.44 2.21 5.41
N ASN A 195 -6.55 2.95 5.42
CA ASN A 195 -7.90 2.38 5.29
C ASN A 195 -8.15 1.71 3.94
N LEU A 196 -7.49 2.20 2.88
CA LEU A 196 -7.56 1.59 1.56
C LEU A 196 -6.82 0.26 1.54
N THR A 197 -5.65 0.20 2.17
CA THR A 197 -4.80 -1.00 2.21
C THR A 197 -5.49 -2.16 2.90
N SER A 198 -6.13 -1.94 4.07
CA SER A 198 -6.84 -3.01 4.78
C SER A 198 -7.98 -3.61 3.97
N ARG A 199 -8.58 -2.85 3.05
CA ARG A 199 -9.67 -3.34 2.20
C ARG A 199 -9.18 -4.04 0.95
N ILE A 200 -8.00 -3.65 0.47
CA ILE A 200 -7.31 -4.40 -0.57
C ILE A 200 -6.91 -5.77 -0.01
N GLU A 201 -6.43 -5.82 1.24
CA GLU A 201 -6.27 -7.08 1.96
C GLU A 201 -7.62 -7.82 2.00
N GLU A 202 -8.71 -7.22 2.47
CA GLU A 202 -10.01 -7.93 2.49
C GLU A 202 -10.42 -8.50 1.11
N ALA A 203 -10.14 -7.78 0.02
CA ALA A 203 -10.41 -8.23 -1.36
C ALA A 203 -9.63 -9.49 -1.75
N THR A 204 -8.47 -9.76 -1.13
CA THR A 204 -7.71 -10.99 -1.38
C THR A 204 -8.52 -12.24 -1.07
N LYS A 205 -9.55 -12.15 -0.19
CA LYS A 205 -10.48 -13.26 0.09
C LYS A 205 -11.41 -13.52 -1.08
N THR A 206 -11.98 -12.48 -1.66
CA THR A 206 -12.94 -12.58 -2.77
C THR A 206 -12.31 -13.19 -4.02
N TYR A 207 -11.07 -12.81 -4.34
CA TYR A 207 -10.38 -13.27 -5.54
C TYR A 207 -9.49 -14.50 -5.33
N HIS A 208 -9.40 -15.02 -4.10
CA HIS A 208 -8.48 -16.10 -3.71
C HIS A 208 -7.03 -15.84 -4.17
N ALA A 209 -6.64 -14.57 -4.20
CA ALA A 209 -5.31 -14.13 -4.61
C ALA A 209 -4.53 -13.76 -3.34
N PRO A 210 -3.45 -14.48 -2.97
CA PRO A 210 -2.75 -14.25 -1.69
C PRO A 210 -2.10 -12.87 -1.56
N LEU A 211 -1.80 -12.22 -2.69
CA LEU A 211 -1.21 -10.88 -2.73
C LEU A 211 -1.92 -10.01 -3.76
N ILE A 212 -2.51 -8.92 -3.30
CA ILE A 212 -3.12 -7.90 -4.15
C ILE A 212 -2.48 -6.53 -3.86
N ILE A 213 -2.22 -5.78 -4.92
CA ILE A 213 -1.71 -4.41 -4.87
C ILE A 213 -2.70 -3.43 -5.52
N SER A 214 -2.68 -2.17 -5.07
CA SER A 214 -3.42 -1.10 -5.75
C SER A 214 -2.71 -0.62 -7.02
N GLN A 215 -3.45 0.08 -7.88
CA GLN A 215 -2.88 0.87 -8.97
C GLN A 215 -1.78 1.84 -8.49
N ASN A 216 -1.91 2.41 -7.28
CA ASN A 216 -0.93 3.35 -6.74
C ASN A 216 0.41 2.64 -6.50
N THR A 217 0.36 1.43 -5.93
CA THR A 217 1.57 0.62 -5.76
C THR A 217 2.15 0.21 -7.10
N LEU A 218 1.31 -0.22 -8.07
CA LEU A 218 1.77 -0.58 -9.41
C LEU A 218 2.51 0.58 -10.11
N TYR A 219 2.00 1.81 -10.00
CA TYR A 219 2.61 2.99 -10.64
C TYR A 219 3.84 3.53 -9.89
N ASP A 220 3.97 3.21 -8.61
CA ASP A 220 5.13 3.59 -7.78
C ASP A 220 6.31 2.60 -7.93
N LEU A 221 6.07 1.40 -8.48
CA LEU A 221 7.14 0.45 -8.79
C LEU A 221 8.16 1.02 -9.78
N VAL A 222 9.44 0.88 -9.46
CA VAL A 222 10.54 1.28 -10.36
C VAL A 222 10.63 0.33 -11.56
N GLU A 223 10.55 -0.98 -11.30
CA GLU A 223 10.65 -2.01 -12.35
C GLU A 223 9.49 -3.01 -12.27
N PRO A 224 8.24 -2.62 -12.61
CA PRO A 224 7.08 -3.50 -12.47
C PRO A 224 7.15 -4.77 -13.33
N LYS A 225 7.96 -4.77 -14.40
CA LYS A 225 8.20 -5.95 -15.25
C LYS A 225 8.98 -7.07 -14.54
N LYS A 226 9.57 -6.80 -13.37
CA LYS A 226 10.25 -7.79 -12.54
C LYS A 226 9.27 -8.76 -11.87
N PHE A 227 8.03 -8.31 -11.67
CA PHE A 227 7.00 -9.03 -10.95
C PHE A 227 5.94 -9.57 -11.92
N ASP A 228 5.33 -10.68 -11.56
CA ASP A 228 4.21 -11.26 -12.29
C ASP A 228 2.90 -10.60 -11.82
N ILE A 229 2.50 -9.55 -12.53
CA ILE A 229 1.36 -8.71 -12.17
C ILE A 229 0.29 -8.78 -13.26
N ARG A 230 -0.98 -8.90 -12.85
CA ARG A 230 -2.12 -8.76 -13.76
C ARG A 230 -3.28 -8.01 -13.13
N PHE A 231 -4.04 -7.31 -13.96
CA PHE A 231 -5.26 -6.63 -13.52
C PHE A 231 -6.29 -7.65 -13.03
N LEU A 232 -6.84 -7.43 -11.83
CA LEU A 232 -7.90 -8.27 -11.27
C LEU A 232 -9.27 -7.66 -11.50
N ASP A 233 -9.56 -6.50 -10.91
CA ASP A 233 -10.88 -5.86 -10.97
C ASP A 233 -10.76 -4.37 -10.56
N ARG A 234 -11.85 -3.62 -10.69
CA ARG A 234 -12.06 -2.33 -10.03
C ARG A 234 -13.05 -2.48 -8.90
N ILE A 235 -12.61 -2.21 -7.68
CA ILE A 235 -13.43 -2.38 -6.48
C ILE A 235 -13.85 -1.02 -5.90
N ARG A 236 -15.11 -0.91 -5.50
CA ARG A 236 -15.64 0.22 -4.75
C ARG A 236 -15.50 -0.05 -3.27
N VAL A 237 -14.69 0.76 -2.63
CA VAL A 237 -14.44 0.71 -1.21
C VAL A 237 -15.59 1.41 -0.46
N LYS A 238 -16.27 0.71 0.46
CA LYS A 238 -17.37 1.28 1.29
C LYS A 238 -16.91 2.56 2.00
N GLY A 239 -17.62 3.68 1.78
CA GLY A 239 -17.22 4.98 2.33
C GLY A 239 -16.32 5.80 1.40
N LYS A 240 -16.02 5.30 0.19
CA LYS A 240 -15.39 6.05 -0.89
C LYS A 240 -16.31 6.18 -2.10
N SER A 241 -16.22 7.33 -2.73
CA SER A 241 -17.01 7.68 -3.91
C SER A 241 -16.43 7.07 -5.19
N GLN A 242 -15.11 6.92 -5.28
CA GLN A 242 -14.41 6.47 -6.49
C GLN A 242 -13.90 5.02 -6.38
N PRO A 243 -14.12 4.17 -7.41
CA PRO A 243 -13.52 2.85 -7.52
C PRO A 243 -12.00 2.89 -7.66
N LEU A 244 -11.33 1.84 -7.22
CA LEU A 244 -9.88 1.65 -7.34
C LEU A 244 -9.59 0.36 -8.11
N SER A 245 -8.62 0.41 -9.03
CA SER A 245 -8.08 -0.76 -9.69
C SER A 245 -7.13 -1.55 -8.78
N ILE A 246 -7.32 -2.87 -8.76
CA ILE A 246 -6.50 -3.81 -8.00
C ILE A 246 -5.87 -4.84 -8.93
N TYR A 247 -4.70 -5.32 -8.53
CA TYR A 247 -3.87 -6.21 -9.32
C TYR A 247 -3.40 -7.38 -8.46
N GLU A 248 -3.41 -8.58 -9.01
CA GLU A 248 -2.78 -9.75 -8.37
C GLU A 248 -1.28 -9.71 -8.67
N VAL A 249 -0.48 -10.03 -7.65
CA VAL A 249 0.92 -10.40 -7.81
C VAL A 249 1.04 -11.89 -7.53
N PHE A 250 1.39 -12.69 -8.55
CA PHE A 250 1.31 -14.15 -8.47
C PHE A 250 2.69 -14.85 -8.49
N ASP A 251 3.76 -14.11 -8.21
CA ASP A 251 5.13 -14.64 -8.12
C ASP A 251 5.26 -15.83 -7.14
N ASN A 252 4.53 -15.83 -6.02
CA ASN A 252 4.57 -16.91 -5.03
C ASN A 252 3.79 -18.17 -5.45
N ASN A 253 3.03 -18.15 -6.56
CA ASN A 253 2.30 -19.34 -6.99
C ASN A 253 3.28 -20.51 -7.27
N PRO A 254 2.85 -21.78 -7.09
CA PRO A 254 3.61 -22.94 -7.54
C PRO A 254 4.07 -22.76 -8.99
N GLU A 255 5.26 -23.25 -9.32
CA GLU A 255 5.89 -22.96 -10.60
C GLU A 255 5.00 -23.30 -11.81
N GLU A 256 4.30 -24.43 -11.76
CA GLU A 256 3.34 -24.85 -12.79
C GLU A 256 2.21 -23.82 -12.95
N LEU A 257 1.52 -23.45 -11.87
CA LEU A 257 0.44 -22.47 -11.91
C LEU A 257 0.94 -21.08 -12.35
N ARG A 258 2.11 -20.64 -11.87
CA ARG A 258 2.70 -19.36 -12.25
C ARG A 258 3.01 -19.32 -13.76
N ASN A 259 3.56 -20.40 -14.31
CA ASN A 259 3.85 -20.49 -15.74
C ASN A 259 2.57 -20.53 -16.58
N SER A 260 1.54 -21.29 -16.17
CA SER A 260 0.24 -21.29 -16.85
C SER A 260 -0.46 -19.93 -16.78
N LYS A 261 -0.37 -19.20 -15.66
CA LYS A 261 -0.86 -17.81 -15.54
C LYS A 261 -0.10 -16.83 -16.44
N ARG A 262 1.23 -16.99 -16.59
CA ARG A 262 2.04 -16.20 -17.54
C ARG A 262 1.62 -16.46 -18.98
N GLU A 263 1.39 -17.73 -19.34
CA GLU A 263 0.95 -18.11 -20.69
C GLU A 263 -0.43 -17.55 -21.03
N THR A 264 -1.34 -17.56 -20.05
CA THR A 264 -2.72 -17.09 -20.22
C THR A 264 -2.90 -15.60 -19.97
N LEU A 265 -1.84 -14.86 -19.61
CA LEU A 265 -1.92 -13.46 -19.14
C LEU A 265 -2.72 -12.55 -20.08
N GLU A 266 -2.35 -12.50 -21.35
CA GLU A 266 -3.03 -11.64 -22.34
C GLU A 266 -4.47 -12.11 -22.59
N THR A 267 -4.71 -13.41 -22.59
CA THR A 267 -6.05 -14.02 -22.76
C THR A 267 -6.96 -13.65 -21.60
N PHE A 268 -6.45 -13.73 -20.37
CA PHE A 268 -7.15 -13.35 -19.16
C PHE A 268 -7.51 -11.86 -19.14
N GLU A 269 -6.54 -10.99 -19.44
CA GLU A 269 -6.80 -9.53 -19.48
C GLU A 269 -7.86 -9.15 -20.54
N LYS A 270 -7.84 -9.81 -21.71
CA LYS A 270 -8.89 -9.64 -22.73
C LYS A 270 -10.24 -10.16 -22.25
N ALA A 271 -10.28 -11.32 -21.60
CA ALA A 271 -11.51 -11.90 -21.07
C ALA A 271 -12.17 -10.98 -20.03
N VAL A 272 -11.38 -10.45 -19.09
CA VAL A 272 -11.82 -9.48 -18.08
C VAL A 272 -12.34 -8.21 -18.74
N ALA A 273 -11.62 -7.67 -19.72
CA ALA A 273 -12.10 -6.51 -20.48
C ALA A 273 -13.46 -6.77 -21.14
N TYR A 274 -13.63 -7.90 -21.84
CA TYR A 274 -14.91 -8.23 -22.47
C TYR A 274 -16.03 -8.46 -21.46
N TYR A 275 -15.74 -8.99 -20.27
CA TYR A 275 -16.72 -9.08 -19.19
C TYR A 275 -17.19 -7.68 -18.74
N HIS A 276 -16.29 -6.73 -18.55
CA HIS A 276 -16.64 -5.35 -18.19
C HIS A 276 -17.36 -4.61 -19.33
N LEU A 277 -17.04 -4.94 -20.58
CA LEU A 277 -17.77 -4.50 -21.77
C LEU A 277 -19.12 -5.21 -21.97
N LYS A 278 -19.54 -6.08 -21.04
CA LYS A 278 -20.77 -6.88 -21.09
C LYS A 278 -20.87 -7.81 -22.31
N ASP A 279 -19.76 -8.10 -22.97
CA ASP A 279 -19.68 -8.99 -24.11
C ASP A 279 -19.29 -10.41 -23.66
N THR A 280 -20.24 -11.10 -23.05
CA THR A 280 -20.02 -12.49 -22.59
C THR A 280 -19.79 -13.47 -23.73
N SER A 281 -20.21 -13.13 -24.95
CA SER A 281 -19.96 -13.96 -26.14
C SER A 281 -18.47 -14.10 -26.44
N LYS A 282 -17.68 -13.06 -26.15
CA LYS A 282 -16.21 -13.09 -26.24
C LYS A 282 -15.55 -13.45 -24.92
N ALA A 283 -16.08 -13.02 -23.78
CA ALA A 283 -15.46 -13.27 -22.47
C ALA A 283 -15.43 -14.77 -22.11
N VAL A 284 -16.57 -15.47 -22.23
CA VAL A 284 -16.72 -16.89 -21.85
C VAL A 284 -15.70 -17.81 -22.55
N PRO A 285 -15.54 -17.79 -23.88
CA PRO A 285 -14.57 -18.68 -24.54
C PRO A 285 -13.12 -18.40 -24.12
N LEU A 286 -12.77 -17.14 -23.86
CA LEU A 286 -11.43 -16.78 -23.39
C LEU A 286 -11.18 -17.25 -21.94
N PHE A 287 -12.16 -17.10 -21.04
CA PHE A 287 -12.04 -17.65 -19.69
C PHE A 287 -11.91 -19.17 -19.69
N LYS A 288 -12.68 -19.87 -20.55
CA LYS A 288 -12.53 -21.32 -20.73
C LYS A 288 -11.13 -21.69 -21.18
N GLN A 289 -10.59 -20.97 -22.16
CA GLN A 289 -9.20 -21.19 -22.60
C GLN A 289 -8.20 -20.97 -21.45
N CYS A 290 -8.39 -19.95 -20.62
CA CYS A 290 -7.54 -19.74 -19.45
C CYS A 290 -7.64 -20.93 -18.48
N ILE A 291 -8.84 -21.43 -18.21
CA ILE A 291 -9.08 -22.56 -17.31
C ILE A 291 -8.52 -23.87 -17.88
N ASP A 292 -8.57 -24.08 -19.19
CA ASP A 292 -8.01 -25.27 -19.84
C ASP A 292 -6.48 -25.33 -19.66
N ILE A 293 -5.80 -24.19 -19.63
CA ILE A 293 -4.33 -24.07 -19.47
C ILE A 293 -3.93 -23.93 -17.99
N ALA A 294 -4.74 -23.22 -17.20
CA ALA A 294 -4.55 -22.92 -15.79
C ALA A 294 -5.81 -23.30 -14.97
N PRO A 295 -6.07 -24.60 -14.72
CA PRO A 295 -7.30 -25.04 -14.06
C PRO A 295 -7.47 -24.52 -12.63
N GLU A 296 -6.36 -24.21 -11.95
CA GLU A 296 -6.33 -23.68 -10.59
C GLU A 296 -6.38 -22.14 -10.54
N ASP A 297 -6.55 -21.47 -11.68
CA ASP A 297 -6.70 -20.02 -11.74
C ASP A 297 -8.09 -19.57 -11.28
N PHE A 298 -8.23 -19.39 -9.96
CA PHE A 298 -9.51 -19.02 -9.35
C PHE A 298 -10.13 -17.73 -9.91
N PRO A 299 -9.40 -16.61 -10.11
CA PRO A 299 -9.95 -15.44 -10.79
C PRO A 299 -10.62 -15.75 -12.14
N ALA A 300 -10.04 -16.65 -12.95
CA ALA A 300 -10.64 -17.02 -14.24
C ALA A 300 -11.95 -17.81 -14.06
N LEU A 301 -12.00 -18.74 -13.10
CA LEU A 301 -13.20 -19.47 -12.72
C LEU A 301 -14.30 -18.53 -12.20
N PHE A 302 -13.92 -17.60 -11.33
CA PHE A 302 -14.83 -16.65 -10.71
C PHE A 302 -15.47 -15.71 -11.75
N TYR A 303 -14.69 -15.21 -12.71
CA TYR A 303 -15.25 -14.40 -13.80
C TYR A 303 -16.11 -15.22 -14.78
N LEU A 304 -15.78 -16.50 -15.00
CA LEU A 304 -16.62 -17.38 -15.82
C LEU A 304 -17.99 -17.59 -15.18
N GLU A 305 -18.03 -17.81 -13.86
CA GLU A 305 -19.28 -17.90 -13.10
C GLU A 305 -20.09 -16.61 -13.21
N ARG A 306 -19.45 -15.45 -13.03
CA ARG A 306 -20.10 -14.13 -13.22
C ARG A 306 -20.66 -13.96 -14.64
N CYS A 307 -19.96 -14.44 -15.67
CA CYS A 307 -20.48 -14.40 -17.04
C CYS A 307 -21.79 -15.21 -17.16
N TYR A 308 -21.83 -16.40 -16.57
CA TYR A 308 -23.03 -17.24 -16.59
C TYR A 308 -24.17 -16.65 -15.78
N GLU A 309 -23.89 -16.07 -14.61
CA GLU A 309 -24.89 -15.39 -13.81
C GLU A 309 -25.47 -14.19 -14.56
N TYR A 310 -24.63 -13.38 -15.22
CA TYR A 310 -25.09 -12.26 -16.04
C TYR A 310 -25.95 -12.75 -17.23
N GLN A 311 -25.57 -13.84 -17.90
CA GLN A 311 -26.38 -14.43 -18.97
C GLN A 311 -27.74 -14.95 -18.47
N ALA A 312 -27.79 -15.50 -17.26
CA ALA A 312 -29.01 -16.07 -16.67
C ALA A 312 -29.95 -15.00 -16.10
N THR A 313 -29.41 -13.98 -15.45
CA THR A 313 -30.18 -13.00 -14.66
C THR A 313 -30.28 -11.62 -15.30
N GLY A 314 -29.38 -11.29 -16.23
CA GLY A 314 -29.18 -9.93 -16.73
C GLY A 314 -28.50 -8.99 -15.71
N GLN A 315 -28.18 -9.47 -14.50
CA GLN A 315 -27.50 -8.67 -13.47
C GLN A 315 -25.99 -8.69 -13.70
N HIS A 316 -25.42 -7.56 -14.09
CA HIS A 316 -23.98 -7.41 -14.23
C HIS A 316 -23.36 -7.11 -12.87
N LEU A 317 -22.57 -8.05 -12.34
CA LEU A 317 -21.84 -7.84 -11.10
C LEU A 317 -20.53 -7.08 -11.41
N GLY A 318 -20.63 -5.76 -11.47
CA GLY A 318 -19.48 -4.86 -11.48
C GLY A 318 -19.09 -4.50 -10.04
N THR A 319 -17.83 -4.68 -9.64
CA THR A 319 -17.42 -4.32 -8.28
C THR A 319 -17.10 -2.83 -8.10
N GLY A 320 -17.13 -2.03 -9.16
CA GLY A 320 -16.85 -0.60 -9.13
C GLY A 320 -17.09 0.02 -10.50
N GLU A 321 -18.37 0.25 -10.82
CA GLU A 321 -18.91 0.65 -12.13
C GLU A 321 -17.97 1.58 -12.92
N LEU A 322 -17.36 1.04 -13.98
CA LEU A 322 -16.72 1.80 -15.06
C LEU A 322 -17.72 2.71 -15.80
N GLN A 323 -19.02 2.49 -15.59
CA GLN A 323 -20.12 3.04 -16.38
C GLN A 323 -20.83 4.25 -15.75
N THR A 324 -20.39 4.71 -14.58
CA THR A 324 -20.89 5.99 -14.04
C THR A 324 -20.00 7.11 -14.54
N GLY A 325 -20.54 7.97 -15.42
CA GLY A 325 -19.85 9.17 -15.89
C GLY A 325 -19.28 9.97 -14.71
N LEU A 326 -18.04 10.43 -14.87
CA LEU A 326 -17.38 11.27 -13.88
C LEU A 326 -18.11 12.61 -13.80
N ALA A 327 -18.45 13.01 -12.58
CA ALA A 327 -19.01 14.33 -12.30
C ALA A 327 -17.97 15.15 -11.54
N TRP A 328 -17.82 16.42 -11.95
CA TRP A 328 -17.01 17.39 -11.22
C TRP A 328 -17.69 17.76 -9.90
N LYS A 329 -16.97 17.65 -8.79
CA LYS A 329 -17.43 17.87 -7.42
C LYS A 329 -16.45 18.79 -6.70
N ASP A 330 -16.94 19.47 -5.67
CA ASP A 330 -16.14 20.37 -4.82
C ASP A 330 -14.87 19.70 -4.26
N GLU A 331 -14.94 18.40 -3.98
CA GLU A 331 -13.82 17.60 -3.48
C GLU A 331 -12.66 17.47 -4.47
N GLN A 332 -12.87 17.72 -5.76
CA GLN A 332 -11.88 17.57 -6.82
C GLN A 332 -11.15 18.89 -7.13
N HIS A 333 -11.60 20.01 -6.57
CA HIS A 333 -10.88 21.27 -6.71
C HIS A 333 -9.53 21.23 -5.99
N THR A 334 -8.50 21.58 -6.75
CA THR A 334 -7.13 21.80 -6.27
C THR A 334 -6.97 23.22 -5.72
N GLY A 335 -7.77 24.17 -6.22
CA GLY A 335 -7.65 25.60 -5.90
C GLY A 335 -6.65 26.34 -6.78
N LEU A 336 -6.07 25.67 -7.79
CA LEU A 336 -5.25 26.26 -8.84
C LEU A 336 -6.05 26.30 -10.14
N PRO A 337 -6.46 27.47 -10.65
CA PRO A 337 -7.37 27.56 -11.80
C PRO A 337 -6.88 26.84 -13.06
N GLU A 338 -5.58 26.90 -13.35
CA GLU A 338 -4.99 26.23 -14.53
C GLU A 338 -5.04 24.71 -14.42
N VAL A 339 -4.80 24.16 -13.22
CA VAL A 339 -4.85 22.71 -12.95
C VAL A 339 -6.30 22.22 -12.92
N ASP A 340 -7.20 22.96 -12.24
CA ASP A 340 -8.62 22.64 -12.20
C ASP A 340 -9.24 22.60 -13.60
N GLU A 341 -8.90 23.57 -14.46
CA GLU A 341 -9.38 23.59 -15.85
C GLU A 341 -8.82 22.39 -16.65
N ALA A 342 -7.53 22.09 -16.50
CA ALA A 342 -6.92 20.94 -17.15
C ALA A 342 -7.60 19.62 -16.72
N HIS A 343 -7.85 19.43 -15.43
CA HIS A 343 -8.55 18.24 -14.91
C HIS A 343 -9.99 18.15 -15.41
N ARG A 344 -10.72 19.27 -15.51
CA ARG A 344 -12.07 19.31 -16.09
C ARG A 344 -12.05 18.86 -17.55
N VAL A 345 -11.14 19.41 -18.36
CA VAL A 345 -11.00 19.04 -19.77
C VAL A 345 -10.63 17.55 -19.91
N LEU A 346 -9.74 17.03 -19.07
CA LEU A 346 -9.41 15.60 -19.04
C LEU A 346 -10.64 14.75 -18.69
N MET A 347 -11.40 15.13 -17.66
CA MET A 347 -12.62 14.44 -17.25
C MET A 347 -13.67 14.41 -18.38
N GLU A 348 -13.83 15.50 -19.14
CA GLU A 348 -14.72 15.54 -20.30
C GLU A 348 -14.32 14.53 -21.37
N HIS A 349 -13.02 14.42 -21.68
CA HIS A 349 -12.52 13.42 -22.64
C HIS A 349 -12.67 11.98 -22.12
N ILE A 350 -12.51 11.75 -20.82
CA ILE A 350 -12.80 10.45 -20.20
C ILE A 350 -14.27 10.11 -20.39
N ASN A 351 -15.19 11.03 -20.09
CA ASN A 351 -16.62 10.81 -20.26
C ASN A 351 -17.03 10.56 -21.72
N ILE A 352 -16.38 11.23 -22.68
CA ILE A 352 -16.59 10.96 -24.12
C ILE A 352 -16.16 9.53 -24.46
N LEU A 353 -14.97 9.10 -24.01
CA LEU A 353 -14.49 7.75 -24.22
C LEU A 353 -15.40 6.70 -23.57
N SER A 354 -15.83 6.91 -22.32
CA SER A 354 -16.78 6.03 -21.63
C SER A 354 -18.09 5.91 -22.40
N ALA A 355 -18.63 7.03 -22.91
CA ALA A 355 -19.85 7.02 -23.71
C ALA A 355 -19.67 6.26 -25.05
N GLN A 356 -18.51 6.38 -25.70
CA GLN A 356 -18.18 5.60 -26.90
C GLN A 356 -18.12 4.10 -26.59
N ILE A 357 -17.51 3.73 -25.47
CA ILE A 357 -17.42 2.34 -25.00
C ILE A 357 -18.82 1.76 -24.72
N ASP A 358 -19.66 2.50 -23.99
CA ASP A 358 -21.03 2.07 -23.67
C ASP A 358 -21.92 1.94 -24.92
N GLN A 359 -21.69 2.77 -25.94
CA GLN A 359 -22.38 2.68 -27.23
C GLN A 359 -21.77 1.64 -28.18
N ASN A 360 -20.69 0.97 -27.77
CA ASN A 360 -19.92 0.04 -28.58
C ASN A 360 -19.37 0.67 -29.89
N ASP A 361 -19.13 1.99 -29.86
CA ASP A 361 -18.57 2.80 -30.94
C ASP A 361 -17.08 3.12 -30.69
N CYS A 362 -16.27 2.06 -30.58
CA CYS A 362 -14.84 2.20 -30.32
C CYS A 362 -14.02 2.36 -31.62
N GLY A 363 -14.63 2.75 -32.75
CA GLY A 363 -13.92 2.92 -34.02
C GLY A 363 -12.92 4.08 -33.99
N ASP A 364 -13.21 5.12 -33.21
CA ASP A 364 -12.43 6.37 -33.15
C ASP A 364 -11.82 6.65 -31.77
N PHE A 365 -11.74 5.65 -30.88
CA PHE A 365 -11.18 5.84 -29.53
C PHE A 365 -9.75 6.40 -29.56
N SER A 366 -9.00 6.11 -30.64
CA SER A 366 -7.62 6.59 -30.82
C SER A 366 -7.49 8.10 -30.92
N ALA A 367 -8.58 8.84 -31.16
CA ALA A 367 -8.60 10.30 -31.16
C ALA A 367 -8.19 10.90 -29.80
N ILE A 368 -8.24 10.11 -28.71
CA ILE A 368 -7.82 10.56 -27.38
C ILE A 368 -6.29 10.71 -27.26
N PHE A 369 -5.49 9.93 -28.00
CA PHE A 369 -4.03 9.94 -27.82
C PHE A 369 -3.37 11.27 -28.21
N PRO A 370 -3.72 11.92 -29.34
CA PRO A 370 -3.23 13.27 -29.64
C PRO A 370 -3.58 14.30 -28.56
N PHE A 371 -4.79 14.21 -27.99
CA PHE A 371 -5.20 15.03 -26.86
C PHE A 371 -4.29 14.79 -25.64
N LEU A 372 -4.11 13.53 -25.21
CA LEU A 372 -3.25 13.19 -24.06
C LEU A 372 -1.82 13.68 -24.26
N ALA A 373 -1.26 13.49 -25.45
CA ALA A 373 0.09 13.95 -25.77
C ALA A 373 0.23 15.47 -25.72
N SER A 374 -0.81 16.23 -26.10
CA SER A 374 -0.84 17.68 -25.97
C SER A 374 -1.04 18.11 -24.51
N HIS A 375 -1.98 17.49 -23.82
CA HIS A 375 -2.37 17.77 -22.44
C HIS A 375 -1.19 17.61 -21.49
N THR A 376 -0.54 16.44 -21.52
CA THR A 376 0.62 16.12 -20.67
C THR A 376 1.85 16.99 -20.97
N ARG A 377 2.11 17.32 -22.25
CA ARG A 377 3.22 18.20 -22.64
C ARG A 377 3.03 19.64 -22.11
N HIS A 378 1.79 20.05 -21.90
CA HIS A 378 1.47 21.38 -21.37
C HIS A 378 1.46 21.40 -19.85
N LEU A 379 0.69 20.51 -19.21
CA LEU A 379 0.41 20.55 -17.78
C LEU A 379 1.59 20.11 -16.92
N PHE A 380 2.21 18.96 -17.21
CA PHE A 380 3.22 18.37 -16.34
C PHE A 380 4.45 19.27 -16.12
N PRO A 381 5.01 19.95 -17.14
CA PRO A 381 6.12 20.88 -16.91
C PRO A 381 5.75 22.07 -16.01
N ILE A 382 4.49 22.52 -16.03
CA ILE A 382 3.98 23.59 -15.18
C ILE A 382 3.95 23.10 -13.73
N GLU A 383 3.31 21.97 -13.47
CA GLU A 383 3.21 21.37 -12.14
C GLU A 383 4.59 21.06 -11.56
N GLU A 384 5.45 20.38 -12.31
CA GLU A 384 6.80 20.05 -11.87
C GLU A 384 7.65 21.30 -11.58
N LYS A 385 7.48 22.37 -12.36
CA LYS A 385 8.14 23.65 -12.09
C LYS A 385 7.64 24.25 -10.78
N MET A 386 6.33 24.31 -10.58
CA MET A 386 5.73 24.85 -9.35
C MET A 386 6.17 24.03 -8.12
N MET A 387 6.24 22.70 -8.23
CA MET A 387 6.72 21.82 -7.16
C MET A 387 8.18 22.07 -6.79
N ARG A 388 9.05 22.24 -7.79
CA ARG A 388 10.46 22.59 -7.56
C ARG A 388 10.60 23.96 -6.90
N GLU A 389 9.84 24.95 -7.36
CA GLU A 389 9.88 26.32 -6.82
C GLU A 389 9.33 26.39 -5.38
N SER A 390 8.40 25.51 -5.01
CA SER A 390 7.81 25.45 -3.67
C SER A 390 8.51 24.47 -2.72
N ASN A 391 9.62 23.84 -3.13
CA ASN A 391 10.29 22.76 -2.38
C ASN A 391 9.31 21.66 -1.90
N TYR A 392 8.38 21.25 -2.78
CA TYR A 392 7.42 20.21 -2.44
C TYR A 392 8.14 18.87 -2.17
N PRO A 393 8.00 18.26 -0.97
CA PRO A 393 8.82 17.12 -0.56
C PRO A 393 8.62 15.87 -1.42
N PHE A 394 7.47 15.75 -2.09
CA PHE A 394 7.13 14.59 -2.91
C PHE A 394 7.30 14.84 -4.43
N ALA A 395 8.02 15.90 -4.83
CA ALA A 395 8.16 16.32 -6.23
C ALA A 395 8.78 15.25 -7.15
N GLU A 396 9.79 14.51 -6.67
CA GLU A 396 10.47 13.50 -7.49
C GLU A 396 9.56 12.31 -7.82
N GLY A 397 8.87 11.77 -6.81
CA GLY A 397 7.89 10.70 -6.98
C GLY A 397 6.71 11.14 -7.84
N HIS A 398 6.28 12.39 -7.71
CA HIS A 398 5.24 12.96 -8.56
C HIS A 398 5.66 13.03 -10.04
N ALA A 399 6.87 13.50 -10.33
CA ALA A 399 7.40 13.50 -11.69
C ALA A 399 7.62 12.07 -12.25
N GLN A 400 7.87 11.08 -11.40
CA GLN A 400 7.91 9.67 -11.81
C GLN A 400 6.53 9.18 -12.25
N GLU A 401 5.46 9.54 -11.54
CA GLU A 401 4.08 9.22 -11.92
C GLU A 401 3.74 9.81 -13.30
N HIS A 402 4.13 11.07 -13.58
CA HIS A 402 4.00 11.69 -14.91
C HIS A 402 4.66 10.87 -16.03
N ARG A 403 5.93 10.47 -15.83
CA ARG A 403 6.68 9.67 -16.81
C ARG A 403 5.99 8.33 -17.06
N ARG A 404 5.56 7.66 -15.98
CA ARG A 404 4.85 6.37 -16.03
C ARG A 404 3.57 6.46 -16.85
N PHE A 405 2.79 7.51 -16.63
CA PHE A 405 1.55 7.74 -17.38
C PHE A 405 1.81 7.93 -18.88
N ILE A 406 2.84 8.71 -19.22
CA ILE A 406 3.27 8.92 -20.62
C ILE A 406 3.69 7.60 -21.27
N GLU A 407 4.52 6.80 -20.59
CA GLU A 407 4.93 5.48 -21.08
C GLU A 407 3.72 4.58 -21.33
N ASN A 408 2.78 4.52 -20.38
CA ASN A 408 1.61 3.64 -20.47
C ASN A 408 0.67 4.01 -21.63
N PHE A 409 0.32 5.30 -21.80
CA PHE A 409 -0.57 5.67 -22.91
C PHE A 409 0.13 5.57 -24.26
N THR A 410 1.46 5.81 -24.33
CA THR A 410 2.23 5.68 -25.57
C THR A 410 2.27 4.23 -26.05
N GLU A 411 2.40 3.26 -25.14
CA GLU A 411 2.33 1.84 -25.51
C GLU A 411 0.93 1.44 -25.99
N LEU A 412 -0.13 1.98 -25.40
CA LEU A 412 -1.50 1.78 -25.90
C LEU A 412 -1.71 2.41 -27.28
N GLU A 413 -1.22 3.62 -27.50
CA GLU A 413 -1.26 4.29 -28.80
C GLU A 413 -0.54 3.45 -29.88
N LYS A 414 0.63 2.93 -29.55
CA LYS A 414 1.40 2.05 -30.44
C LYS A 414 0.62 0.78 -30.79
N LYS A 415 -0.01 0.13 -29.80
CA LYS A 415 -0.87 -1.04 -30.04
C LYS A 415 -2.07 -0.70 -30.93
N ALA A 416 -2.71 0.45 -30.71
CA ALA A 416 -3.81 0.93 -31.53
C ALA A 416 -3.38 1.15 -33.00
N ARG A 417 -2.23 1.79 -33.22
CA ARG A 417 -1.67 2.02 -34.57
C ARG A 417 -1.30 0.75 -35.32
N ILE A 418 -0.85 -0.29 -34.62
CA ILE A 418 -0.52 -1.60 -35.20
C ILE A 418 -1.80 -2.29 -35.73
N GLY A 419 -2.97 -2.04 -35.12
CA GLY A 419 -4.26 -2.53 -35.60
C GLY A 419 -4.47 -4.04 -35.51
N LYS A 420 -3.69 -4.75 -34.67
CA LYS A 420 -3.83 -6.20 -34.46
C LYS A 420 -4.80 -6.58 -33.34
N GLU A 421 -5.11 -5.64 -32.46
CA GLU A 421 -5.98 -5.87 -31.30
C GLU A 421 -7.39 -5.35 -31.54
N ASP A 422 -8.38 -5.93 -30.86
CA ASP A 422 -9.77 -5.45 -30.89
C ASP A 422 -9.83 -4.00 -30.38
N PRO A 423 -10.35 -3.04 -31.15
CA PRO A 423 -10.47 -1.64 -30.71
C PRO A 423 -11.21 -1.47 -29.40
N ARG A 424 -12.21 -2.32 -29.11
CA ARG A 424 -12.97 -2.25 -27.85
C ARG A 424 -12.11 -2.64 -26.65
N TYR A 425 -11.24 -3.64 -26.81
CA TYR A 425 -10.28 -4.02 -25.78
C TYR A 425 -9.29 -2.89 -25.50
N LEU A 426 -8.75 -2.27 -26.55
CA LEU A 426 -7.83 -1.14 -26.38
C LEU A 426 -8.52 0.10 -25.80
N ALA A 427 -9.76 0.38 -26.19
CA ALA A 427 -10.57 1.45 -25.62
C ALA A 427 -10.78 1.23 -24.12
N PHE A 428 -11.17 0.02 -23.70
CA PHE A 428 -11.29 -0.36 -22.29
C PHE A 428 -9.97 -0.17 -21.53
N ARG A 429 -8.83 -0.63 -22.08
CA ARG A 429 -7.51 -0.46 -21.44
C ARG A 429 -7.12 1.02 -21.31
N THR A 430 -7.51 1.83 -22.29
CA THR A 430 -7.28 3.27 -22.29
C THR A 430 -8.14 3.95 -21.24
N GLU A 431 -9.42 3.61 -21.17
CA GLU A 431 -10.34 4.11 -20.15
C GLU A 431 -9.86 3.76 -18.75
N LEU A 432 -9.45 2.51 -18.52
CA LEU A 432 -8.91 2.06 -17.24
C LEU A 432 -7.72 2.91 -16.80
N LEU A 433 -6.73 3.12 -17.68
CA LEU A 433 -5.56 3.96 -17.42
C LEU A 433 -5.97 5.40 -17.04
N LEU A 434 -6.94 5.97 -17.75
CA LEU A 434 -7.38 7.35 -17.52
C LEU A 434 -8.19 7.50 -16.24
N LEU A 435 -9.07 6.55 -15.94
CA LEU A 435 -9.83 6.54 -14.70
C LEU A 435 -8.90 6.37 -13.51
N ASP A 436 -7.91 5.50 -13.62
CA ASP A 436 -6.88 5.35 -12.60
C ASP A 436 -6.12 6.65 -12.39
N TRP A 437 -5.59 7.25 -13.46
CA TRP A 437 -4.87 8.52 -13.43
C TRP A 437 -5.70 9.63 -12.78
N PHE A 438 -6.97 9.75 -13.17
CA PHE A 438 -7.86 10.76 -12.64
C PHE A 438 -8.13 10.56 -11.13
N THR A 439 -8.34 9.31 -10.69
CA THR A 439 -8.64 8.98 -9.29
C THR A 439 -7.41 9.04 -8.36
N SER A 440 -6.23 8.64 -8.82
CA SER A 440 -5.02 8.61 -7.97
C SER A 440 -4.16 9.85 -8.06
N HIS A 441 -4.05 10.45 -9.25
CA HIS A 441 -3.14 11.55 -9.48
C HIS A 441 -3.89 12.88 -9.49
N ALA A 442 -4.75 13.10 -10.48
CA ALA A 442 -5.45 14.37 -10.66
C ALA A 442 -6.23 14.81 -9.40
N THR A 443 -7.02 13.91 -8.83
CA THR A 443 -7.89 14.27 -7.69
C THR A 443 -7.24 14.14 -6.32
N LYS A 444 -6.08 13.45 -6.21
CA LYS A 444 -5.42 13.17 -4.93
C LYS A 444 -4.01 13.77 -4.86
N ALA A 445 -3.10 13.41 -5.76
CA ALA A 445 -1.72 13.90 -5.75
C ALA A 445 -1.66 15.42 -6.01
N ASP A 446 -2.34 15.91 -7.04
CA ASP A 446 -2.34 17.35 -7.38
C ASP A 446 -3.05 18.18 -6.32
N ARG A 447 -4.10 17.63 -5.72
CA ARG A 447 -4.79 18.26 -4.59
C ARG A 447 -3.89 18.35 -3.36
N HIS A 448 -3.14 17.29 -3.07
CA HIS A 448 -2.17 17.29 -1.98
C HIS A 448 -1.08 18.35 -2.21
N PHE A 449 -0.49 18.37 -3.41
CA PHE A 449 0.47 19.38 -3.81
C PHE A 449 -0.11 20.80 -3.68
N SER A 450 -1.30 21.03 -4.22
CA SER A 450 -1.94 22.35 -4.19
C SER A 450 -2.25 22.83 -2.77
N ARG A 451 -2.66 21.94 -1.88
CA ARG A 451 -2.83 22.26 -0.45
C ARG A 451 -1.51 22.63 0.21
N SER A 452 -0.44 21.88 -0.05
CA SER A 452 0.90 22.19 0.45
C SER A 452 1.37 23.58 -0.03
N LEU A 453 1.14 23.88 -1.32
CA LEU A 453 1.47 25.17 -1.91
C LEU A 453 0.67 26.33 -1.28
N LEU A 454 -0.64 26.15 -1.05
CA LEU A 454 -1.50 27.17 -0.45
C LEU A 454 -1.20 27.42 1.03
N GLN A 455 -0.78 26.39 1.77
CA GLN A 455 -0.35 26.53 3.17
C GLN A 455 0.98 27.29 3.30
N ASN A 456 1.85 27.18 2.30
CA ASN A 456 3.19 27.79 2.28
C ASN A 456 3.23 29.19 1.64
N LYS A 457 2.11 29.75 1.18
CA LYS A 457 2.08 31.14 0.70
C LYS A 457 2.22 32.11 1.88
N PRO A 458 3.16 33.09 1.84
CA PRO A 458 3.18 34.15 2.83
C PRO A 458 1.85 34.91 2.78
N LYS A 459 1.25 35.12 3.96
CA LYS A 459 0.00 35.88 4.13
C LYS A 459 0.12 37.32 3.66
#